data_AF-A0A3D5AVC3-F1
#
_entry.id   AF-A0A3D5AVC3-F1
#
_cell.length_a   1.000
_cell.length_b   1.000
_cell.length_c   1.000
_cell.angle_alpha   90.00
_cell.angle_beta   90.00
_cell.angle_gamma   90.00
#
_symmetry.space_group_name_H-M   'P 1'
#
loop_
_entity.id
_entity.type
_entity.pdbx_description
1 polymer ?
#
loop_
_entity_poly.entity_id
_entity_poly.type
_entity_poly.pdbx_seq_one_letter_code
_entity_poly.pdbx_strand_id
1 'polypeptide(L)'
;MAITESSIKDALREVIDPELHHNVVDLGFIQEIEIVGDYVHLDIQLTTPYCPFADQIVGRMREAVEKVPGVNKVEIERACMKED
;
A
#
# COMPACT_ATOMS: atom_id res chain seq x y z
N MET A 1 11.28 -18.67 3.35
CA MET A 1 11.46 -17.45 2.54
C MET A 1 11.03 -16.30 3.41
N ALA A 2 11.92 -15.36 3.71
CA ALA A 2 11.56 -14.17 4.48
C ALA A 2 10.92 -13.16 3.51
N ILE A 3 9.83 -12.53 3.93
CA ILE A 3 9.26 -11.38 3.22
C ILE A 3 10.28 -10.25 3.29
N THR A 4 10.53 -9.59 2.16
CA THR A 4 11.45 -8.45 2.10
C THR A 4 10.71 -7.23 1.61
N GLU A 5 11.17 -6.03 2.02
CA GLU A 5 10.64 -4.77 1.53
C GLU A 5 10.65 -4.69 -0.01
N SER A 6 11.64 -5.29 -0.66
CA SER A 6 11.71 -5.34 -2.12
C SER A 6 10.55 -6.13 -2.73
N SER A 7 10.16 -7.28 -2.15
CA SER A 7 8.98 -8.02 -2.60
C SER A 7 7.69 -7.22 -2.44
N ILE A 8 7.57 -6.50 -1.34
CA ILE A 8 6.39 -5.65 -1.06
C ILE A 8 6.36 -4.46 -2.04
N LYS A 9 7.49 -3.79 -2.26
CA LYS A 9 7.61 -2.69 -3.23
C LYS A 9 7.33 -3.16 -4.67
N ASP A 10 7.73 -4.37 -5.02
CA ASP A 10 7.46 -4.95 -6.34
C ASP A 10 5.96 -5.21 -6.55
N ALA A 11 5.30 -5.81 -5.56
CA ALA A 11 3.84 -5.99 -5.59
C ALA A 11 3.09 -4.65 -5.65
N LEU A 12 3.53 -3.66 -4.89
CA LEU A 12 2.93 -2.32 -4.89
C LEU A 12 3.21 -1.55 -6.20
N ARG A 13 4.26 -1.89 -6.95
CA ARG A 13 4.51 -1.33 -8.29
C ARG A 13 3.49 -1.79 -9.32
N GLU A 14 2.81 -2.91 -9.12
CA GLU A 14 1.72 -3.31 -10.02
C GLU A 14 0.48 -2.43 -9.83
N VAL A 15 0.40 -1.69 -8.72
CA VAL A 15 -0.69 -0.76 -8.44
C VAL A 15 -0.39 0.60 -9.05
N ILE A 16 -1.04 0.85 -10.18
CA ILE A 16 -0.96 2.10 -10.94
C ILE A 16 -2.15 2.99 -10.56
N ASP A 17 -1.84 4.24 -10.23
CA ASP A 17 -2.85 5.28 -10.02
C ASP A 17 -3.46 5.70 -11.37
N PRO A 18 -4.78 5.59 -11.59
CA PRO A 18 -5.41 5.91 -12.85
C PRO A 18 -5.49 7.42 -13.14
N GLU A 19 -5.35 8.28 -12.13
CA GLU A 19 -5.34 9.74 -12.33
C GLU A 19 -3.97 10.21 -12.80
N LEU A 20 -2.91 9.74 -12.13
CA LEU A 20 -1.53 10.17 -12.37
C LEU A 20 -0.78 9.27 -13.36
N HIS A 21 -1.36 8.12 -13.73
CA HIS A 21 -0.73 7.07 -14.56
C HIS A 21 0.66 6.66 -14.04
N HIS A 22 0.87 6.76 -12.73
CA HIS A 22 2.14 6.50 -12.07
C HIS A 22 1.96 5.48 -10.94
N ASN A 23 3.05 4.82 -10.60
CA ASN A 23 3.04 3.80 -9.54
C ASN A 23 2.95 4.48 -8.18
N VAL A 24 2.16 3.88 -7.28
CA VAL A 24 1.99 4.38 -5.91
C VAL A 24 3.30 4.44 -5.10
N VAL A 25 4.26 3.57 -5.45
CA VAL A 25 5.62 3.57 -4.89
C VAL A 25 6.44 4.77 -5.38
N ASP A 26 6.25 5.14 -6.65
CA ASP A 26 7.01 6.20 -7.31
C ASP A 26 6.48 7.60 -6.94
N LEU A 27 5.18 7.69 -6.70
CA LEU A 27 4.52 8.88 -6.17
C LEU A 27 4.90 9.19 -4.72
N GLY A 28 5.55 8.25 -4.02
CA GLY A 28 5.95 8.44 -2.63
C GLY A 28 4.79 8.41 -1.64
N PHE A 29 3.67 7.77 -2.00
CA PHE A 29 2.52 7.64 -1.11
C PHE A 29 2.77 6.70 0.06
N ILE A 30 3.73 5.79 -0.06
CA ILE A 30 4.14 4.87 1.01
C ILE A 30 5.16 5.60 1.89
N GLN A 31 4.78 5.87 3.14
CA GLN A 31 5.65 6.48 4.14
C GLN A 31 6.51 5.41 4.81
N GLU A 32 5.88 4.31 5.22
CA GLU A 32 6.53 3.26 5.97
C GLU A 32 6.05 1.86 5.55
N ILE A 33 6.97 0.90 5.59
CA ILE A 33 6.71 -0.51 5.33
C ILE A 33 7.29 -1.29 6.51
N GLU A 34 6.42 -1.81 7.36
CA GLU A 34 6.82 -2.66 8.48
C GLU A 34 6.45 -4.11 8.20
N ILE A 35 7.42 -5.02 8.36
CA ILE A 35 7.25 -6.44 8.09
C ILE A 35 7.59 -7.18 9.39
N VAL A 36 6.57 -7.80 9.99
CA VAL A 36 6.68 -8.54 11.26
C VAL A 36 6.33 -10.01 11.00
N GLY A 37 7.34 -10.79 10.61
CA GLY A 37 7.14 -12.20 10.25
C GLY A 37 6.26 -12.33 9.00
N ASP A 38 5.04 -12.81 9.18
CA ASP A 38 4.01 -13.02 8.15
C ASP A 38 3.01 -11.85 8.02
N TYR A 39 3.18 -10.84 8.87
CA TYR A 39 2.35 -9.63 8.92
C TYR A 39 3.05 -8.47 8.22
N VAL A 40 2.33 -7.79 7.35
CA VAL A 40 2.82 -6.60 6.64
C VAL A 40 1.93 -5.42 7.01
N HIS A 41 2.53 -4.38 7.55
CA HIS A 41 1.90 -3.10 7.82
C HIS A 41 2.45 -2.05 6.87
N LEU A 42 1.55 -1.30 6.24
CA LEU A 42 1.87 -0.26 5.29
C LEU A 42 1.24 1.05 5.75
N ASP A 43 2.07 2.06 5.95
CA ASP A 43 1.60 3.41 6.24
C ASP A 43 1.61 4.23 4.95
N ILE A 44 0.43 4.74 4.58
CA ILE A 44 0.27 5.58 3.38
C ILE A 44 -0.35 6.93 3.71
N GLN A 45 0.16 7.95 3.02
CA GLN A 45 -0.34 9.32 3.11
C GLN A 45 -0.95 9.72 1.78
N LEU A 46 -2.28 9.64 1.68
CA LEU A 46 -3.00 10.17 0.53
C LEU A 46 -3.22 11.67 0.69
N THR A 47 -2.93 12.42 -0.37
CA THR A 47 -3.05 13.88 -0.41
C THR A 47 -4.48 14.38 -0.62
N THR A 48 -5.47 13.49 -0.75
CA THR A 48 -6.88 13.86 -0.96
C THR A 48 -7.83 13.01 -0.08
N PRO A 49 -8.63 13.65 0.79
CA PRO A 49 -9.39 12.93 1.81
C PRO A 49 -10.73 12.34 1.33
N TYR A 50 -11.22 12.73 0.15
CA TYR A 50 -12.60 12.44 -0.28
C TYR A 50 -12.72 11.72 -1.64
N CYS A 51 -11.63 11.15 -2.15
CA CYS A 51 -11.69 10.45 -3.43
C CYS A 51 -12.15 8.98 -3.24
N PRO A 52 -13.25 8.52 -3.86
CA PRO A 52 -13.64 7.09 -3.84
C PRO A 52 -12.56 6.17 -4.43
N PHE A 53 -11.60 6.74 -5.15
CA PHE A 53 -10.42 6.07 -5.67
C PHE A 53 -9.41 5.67 -4.60
N ALA A 54 -9.33 6.40 -3.47
CA ALA A 54 -8.41 6.07 -2.39
C ALA A 54 -8.68 4.68 -1.81
N ASP A 55 -9.95 4.37 -1.52
CA ASP A 55 -10.37 3.05 -1.03
C ASP A 55 -10.08 1.94 -2.05
N GLN A 56 -10.31 2.23 -3.34
CA GLN A 56 -9.96 1.29 -4.41
C GLN A 56 -8.46 1.03 -4.49
N ILE A 57 -7.64 2.07 -4.44
CA ILE A 57 -6.17 1.95 -4.51
C ILE A 57 -5.66 1.14 -3.32
N VAL A 58 -6.16 1.43 -2.11
CA VAL A 58 -5.84 0.67 -0.89
C VAL A 58 -6.26 -0.79 -1.03
N GLY A 59 -7.46 -1.07 -1.54
CA GLY A 59 -7.91 -2.43 -1.83
C GLY A 59 -6.96 -3.16 -2.79
N ARG A 60 -6.54 -2.48 -3.88
CA ARG A 60 -5.62 -3.04 -4.87
C ARG A 60 -4.22 -3.28 -4.32
N MET A 61 -3.70 -2.36 -3.51
CA MET A 61 -2.44 -2.53 -2.76
C MET A 61 -2.51 -3.75 -1.86
N ARG A 62 -3.58 -3.86 -1.07
CA ARG A 62 -3.79 -4.97 -0.17
C ARG A 62 -3.83 -6.30 -0.93
N GLU A 63 -4.61 -6.39 -1.99
CA GLU A 63 -4.67 -7.60 -2.83
C GLU A 63 -3.32 -7.95 -3.46
N ALA A 64 -2.56 -6.96 -3.93
CA ALA A 64 -1.24 -7.20 -4.50
C ALA A 64 -0.26 -7.76 -3.45
N VAL A 65 -0.30 -7.21 -2.23
CA VAL A 65 0.56 -7.64 -1.13
C VAL A 65 0.13 -9.00 -0.57
N GLU A 66 -1.17 -9.29 -0.49
CA GLU A 66 -1.69 -10.61 -0.11
C GLU A 66 -1.28 -11.72 -1.11
N LYS A 67 -0.98 -11.39 -2.37
CA LYS A 67 -0.45 -12.35 -3.35
C LYS A 67 1.02 -12.68 -3.13
N VAL A 68 1.75 -11.93 -2.30
CA VAL A 68 3.17 -12.18 -2.05
C VAL A 68 3.31 -13.47 -1.21
N PRO A 69 4.07 -14.46 -1.68
CA PRO A 69 4.21 -15.73 -0.98
C PRO A 69 4.91 -15.53 0.38
N GLY A 70 4.17 -15.82 1.45
CA GLY A 70 4.62 -15.66 2.84
C GLY A 70 3.82 -14.63 3.63
N VAL A 71 3.03 -13.78 2.96
CA VAL A 71 2.15 -12.83 3.63
C VAL A 71 0.87 -13.54 4.08
N ASN A 72 0.58 -13.52 5.38
CA ASN A 72 -0.68 -14.03 5.94
C ASN A 72 -1.65 -12.90 6.29
N LYS A 73 -1.14 -11.73 6.65
CA LYS A 73 -1.96 -10.61 7.06
C LYS A 73 -1.38 -9.29 6.56
N VAL A 74 -2.24 -8.46 5.98
CA VAL A 74 -1.90 -7.13 5.48
C VAL A 74 -2.77 -6.11 6.18
N GLU A 75 -2.13 -5.10 6.75
CA GLU A 75 -2.79 -3.93 7.34
C GLU A 75 -2.27 -2.70 6.62
N ILE A 76 -3.19 -1.87 6.13
CA ILE A 76 -2.84 -0.60 5.49
C ILE A 76 -3.46 0.49 6.35
N GLU A 77 -2.60 1.20 7.08
CA GLU A 77 -3.01 2.37 7.85
C GLU A 77 -2.96 3.58 6.94
N ARG A 78 -4.12 4.24 6.84
CA ARG A 78 -4.23 5.51 6.13
C ARG A 78 -4.05 6.56 7.20
N ALA A 79 -3.01 7.38 7.07
CA ALA A 79 -2.94 8.64 7.80
C ALA A 79 -4.01 9.59 7.21
N CYS A 80 -5.29 9.28 7.47
CA CYS A 80 -6.37 10.23 7.31
C CYS A 80 -6.17 11.27 8.40
N MET A 81 -5.48 12.35 8.03
CA MET A 81 -5.52 13.56 8.82
C MET A 81 -7.02 13.92 8.94
N LYS A 82 -7.52 13.72 10.15
CA LYS A 82 -8.88 13.97 10.61
C LYS A 82 -9.47 15.20 9.92
N GLU A 83 -10.55 15.03 9.17
CA GLU A 83 -11.50 16.12 8.99
C GLU A 83 -12.38 16.15 10.25
N ASP A 84 -12.11 17.15 11.11
CA ASP A 84 -13.04 17.71 12.10
C ASP A 84 -14.09 18.58 11.39
#